data_AF-A0AAD5ZVR0-F1
#
_entry.id   AF-A0AAD5ZVR0-F1
#
_cell.length_a   1.000
_cell.length_b   1.000
_cell.length_c   1.000
_cell.angle_alpha   90.00
_cell.angle_beta   90.00
_cell.angle_gamma   90.00
#
_symmetry.space_group_name_H-M   'P 1'
#
loop_
_entity.id
_entity.type
_entity.pdbx_description
1 polymer ?
#
loop_
_entity_poly.entity_id
_entity_poly.type
_entity_poly.pdbx_seq_one_letter_code
_entity_poly.pdbx_strand_id
1 'polypeptide(L)'
;METSLRLKTLSKTPFRSSRYSLSTPRLRLATPTLAMAAHSSAAAASLLSADPRRRDEVLSAALNSVSNCLSETHLDETVPGLSSKARGKVRDVYEGDNYLVLVTTDRQSAFDRVLASIPFKGQVLNETSLWWFEKTRHITPNAVISSPDRNVTIAKRCSVFPVEFVVRGFVTGSTDTSLWTVYNKGVRNYCGNALPEGMVKNQKLPTNILTPTTKAADHDVPVTPHEIIEMGLMTKDEYDEVSQKALDLFAFGQKVALEHGLLLVDTKYEFGKATDGTIMLIDEVHTPDSSRYWIANSYEERFSSGLEPENVDKEFLRLWFKKNCNPYEDKVLPEAPVELVCELAWRYIFLFETITHSKFELPGSEEPINERISRNVKEAILHI
;
A
#
# COMPACT_ATOMS: atom_id res chain seq x y z
N MET A 1 -14.85 -1.77 -83.71
CA MET A 1 -15.62 -1.33 -82.53
C MET A 1 -16.98 -2.01 -82.64
N GLU A 2 -17.09 -3.23 -82.12
CA GLU A 2 -18.19 -4.15 -82.37
C GLU A 2 -19.07 -4.34 -81.12
N THR A 3 -20.37 -4.07 -81.32
CA THR A 3 -21.58 -4.81 -80.90
C THR A 3 -21.68 -5.59 -79.57
N SER A 4 -22.67 -5.16 -78.78
CA SER A 4 -23.86 -5.90 -78.25
C SER A 4 -23.69 -7.21 -77.47
N LEU A 5 -24.29 -7.32 -76.27
CA LEU A 5 -25.47 -8.18 -75.98
C LEU A 5 -25.86 -8.25 -74.48
N ARG A 6 -27.18 -8.33 -74.24
CA ARG A 6 -27.87 -8.66 -72.96
C ARG A 6 -27.63 -10.12 -72.53
N LEU A 7 -27.66 -10.41 -71.23
CA LEU A 7 -28.06 -11.69 -70.60
C LEU A 7 -28.68 -11.39 -69.21
N LYS A 8 -29.98 -11.61 -68.98
CA LYS A 8 -30.69 -12.83 -68.54
C LYS A 8 -30.42 -13.28 -67.09
N THR A 9 -31.47 -13.16 -66.28
CA THR A 9 -31.73 -13.81 -64.98
C THR A 9 -31.82 -15.33 -65.08
N LEU A 10 -31.29 -16.05 -64.09
CA LEU A 10 -31.71 -17.41 -63.71
C LEU A 10 -31.43 -17.67 -62.22
N SER A 11 -32.47 -18.16 -61.54
CA SER A 11 -32.50 -18.61 -60.14
C SER A 11 -31.75 -19.92 -59.91
N LYS A 12 -31.04 -20.06 -58.78
CA LYS A 12 -30.76 -21.37 -58.15
C LYS A 12 -30.78 -21.28 -56.62
N THR A 13 -31.28 -22.39 -56.08
CA THR A 13 -31.65 -22.82 -54.72
C THR A 13 -30.55 -22.75 -53.65
N PRO A 14 -30.91 -22.85 -52.34
CA PRO A 14 -30.02 -22.50 -51.24
C PRO A 14 -29.04 -23.62 -50.91
N PHE A 15 -27.76 -23.28 -50.81
CA PHE A 15 -26.73 -24.18 -50.32
C PHE A 15 -26.67 -24.09 -48.79
N ARG A 16 -27.05 -25.20 -48.15
CA ARG A 16 -26.95 -25.45 -46.71
C ARG A 16 -25.45 -25.61 -46.38
N SER A 17 -24.84 -24.63 -45.71
CA SER A 17 -23.55 -24.84 -45.03
C SER A 17 -23.77 -24.80 -43.52
N SER A 18 -23.43 -25.91 -42.89
CA SER A 18 -23.44 -26.13 -41.45
C SER A 18 -22.53 -25.11 -40.76
N ARG A 19 -23.10 -24.17 -40.00
CA ARG A 19 -22.34 -23.46 -38.98
C ARG A 19 -22.06 -24.45 -37.85
N TYR A 20 -20.83 -24.92 -37.76
CA TYR A 20 -20.30 -25.46 -36.53
C TYR A 20 -20.29 -24.33 -35.49
N SER A 21 -21.29 -24.36 -34.61
CA SER A 21 -21.29 -23.59 -33.36
C SER A 21 -20.23 -24.19 -32.45
N LEU A 22 -19.01 -23.66 -32.49
CA LEU A 22 -18.06 -23.83 -31.39
C LEU A 22 -18.51 -22.91 -30.25
N SER A 23 -19.48 -23.38 -29.48
CA SER A 23 -19.77 -22.85 -28.16
C SER A 23 -18.62 -23.25 -27.24
N THR A 24 -17.61 -22.40 -27.12
CA THR A 24 -16.70 -22.45 -25.98
C THR A 24 -17.52 -22.11 -24.73
N PRO A 25 -17.60 -22.99 -23.72
CA PRO A 25 -18.21 -22.62 -22.47
C PRO A 25 -17.32 -21.55 -21.84
N ARG A 26 -17.82 -20.31 -21.75
CA ARG A 26 -17.29 -19.35 -20.78
C ARG A 26 -17.49 -19.99 -19.41
N LEU A 27 -16.43 -20.52 -18.81
CA LEU A 27 -16.41 -20.75 -17.38
C LEU A 27 -16.69 -19.39 -16.72
N ARG A 28 -17.92 -19.20 -16.25
CA ARG A 28 -18.18 -18.22 -15.18
C ARG A 28 -17.42 -18.75 -13.97
N LEU A 29 -16.22 -18.23 -13.75
CA LEU A 29 -15.61 -18.28 -12.44
C LEU A 29 -16.56 -17.49 -11.52
N ALA A 30 -17.35 -18.21 -10.74
CA ALA A 30 -18.11 -17.62 -9.67
C ALA A 30 -17.12 -16.98 -8.71
N THR A 31 -17.15 -15.66 -8.59
CA THR A 31 -16.52 -14.97 -7.47
C THR A 31 -17.14 -15.51 -6.19
N PRO A 32 -16.37 -16.09 -5.26
CA PRO A 32 -16.94 -16.54 -4.00
C PRO A 32 -17.53 -15.34 -3.28
N THR A 33 -18.81 -15.43 -2.93
CA THR A 33 -19.43 -14.51 -1.96
C THR A 33 -18.70 -14.64 -0.64
N LEU A 34 -18.38 -13.52 0.02
CA LEU A 34 -17.75 -13.42 1.34
C LEU A 34 -18.32 -14.40 2.38
N ALA A 35 -19.59 -14.80 2.23
CA ALA A 35 -20.28 -15.75 3.09
C ALA A 35 -19.72 -17.20 3.10
N MET A 36 -19.07 -17.69 2.03
CA MET A 36 -18.70 -19.12 1.94
C MET A 36 -17.35 -19.49 2.58
N ALA A 37 -16.52 -18.52 2.96
CA ALA A 37 -15.29 -18.78 3.71
C ALA A 37 -15.49 -18.75 5.24
N ALA A 38 -16.69 -18.39 5.72
CA ALA A 38 -16.95 -18.10 7.13
C ALA A 38 -17.42 -19.31 7.98
N HIS A 39 -17.41 -20.54 7.44
CA HIS A 39 -17.96 -21.71 8.13
C HIS A 39 -16.93 -22.85 8.28
N SER A 40 -15.77 -22.54 8.86
CA SER A 40 -14.99 -23.51 9.66
C SER A 40 -13.79 -22.85 10.36
N SER A 41 -14.02 -22.02 11.37
CA SER A 41 -13.14 -21.92 12.56
C SER A 41 -13.83 -21.09 13.63
N ALA A 42 -13.41 -21.27 14.87
CA ALA A 42 -14.07 -20.76 16.06
C ALA A 42 -14.32 -19.23 16.04
N ALA A 43 -15.40 -18.88 16.72
CA ALA A 43 -15.99 -17.55 16.83
C ALA A 43 -15.00 -16.43 17.23
N ALA A 44 -15.30 -15.26 16.69
CA ALA A 44 -14.56 -14.02 16.74
C ALA A 44 -14.18 -13.56 18.16
N ALA A 45 -12.93 -13.09 18.30
CA ALA A 45 -12.64 -11.96 19.15
C ALA A 45 -11.90 -10.91 18.30
N SER A 46 -12.13 -9.64 18.64
CA SER A 46 -11.52 -8.40 18.11
C SER A 46 -9.99 -8.49 17.99
N LEU A 47 -9.26 -7.45 17.57
CA LEU A 47 -7.81 -7.27 17.80
C LEU A 47 -7.31 -7.81 19.17
N LEU A 48 -8.20 -7.85 20.16
CA LEU A 48 -8.06 -8.45 21.50
C LEU A 48 -8.04 -10.01 21.57
N SER A 49 -8.17 -10.72 20.46
CA SER A 49 -8.08 -12.20 20.36
C SER A 49 -6.68 -12.72 20.10
N ALA A 50 -5.74 -11.83 19.80
CA ALA A 50 -4.33 -12.17 19.80
C ALA A 50 -3.95 -12.76 21.15
N ASP A 51 -3.03 -13.74 21.18
CA ASP A 51 -2.55 -14.35 22.42
C ASP A 51 -2.21 -13.21 23.42
N PRO A 52 -2.95 -13.06 24.53
CA PRO A 52 -2.78 -11.93 25.44
C PRO A 52 -1.34 -11.83 25.94
N ARG A 53 -0.66 -12.98 26.06
CA ARG A 53 0.76 -13.04 26.44
C ARG A 53 1.65 -12.43 25.38
N ARG A 54 1.33 -12.61 24.10
CA ARG A 54 2.07 -12.00 22.97
C ARG A 54 1.88 -10.49 22.95
N ARG A 55 0.65 -10.02 23.21
CA ARG A 55 0.39 -8.58 23.34
C ARG A 55 1.19 -7.98 24.48
N ASP A 56 1.16 -8.61 25.67
CA ASP A 56 1.88 -8.10 26.84
C ASP A 56 3.40 -8.14 26.65
N GLU A 57 3.94 -9.16 25.97
CA GLU A 57 5.35 -9.25 25.57
C GLU A 57 5.74 -8.06 24.68
N VAL A 58 4.95 -7.78 23.65
CA VAL A 58 5.22 -6.67 22.71
C VAL A 58 5.09 -5.31 23.40
N LEU A 59 4.07 -5.11 24.23
CA LEU A 59 3.89 -3.85 24.97
C LEU A 59 5.05 -3.59 25.92
N SER A 60 5.51 -4.63 26.63
CA SER A 60 6.65 -4.52 27.55
C SER A 60 7.94 -4.21 26.78
N ALA A 61 8.17 -4.87 25.64
CA ALA A 61 9.33 -4.60 24.78
C ALA A 61 9.29 -3.19 24.18
N ALA A 62 8.12 -2.73 23.75
CA ALA A 62 7.91 -1.39 23.20
C ALA A 62 8.21 -0.33 24.27
N LEU A 63 7.69 -0.50 25.49
CA LEU A 63 7.94 0.39 26.61
C LEU A 63 9.44 0.52 26.92
N ASN A 64 10.16 -0.61 26.93
CA ASN A 64 11.61 -0.63 27.17
C ASN A 64 12.43 -0.04 26.00
N SER A 65 11.83 0.12 24.83
CA SER A 65 12.51 0.57 23.60
C SER A 65 12.15 1.99 23.18
N VAL A 66 11.30 2.69 23.94
CA VAL A 66 10.90 4.09 23.64
C VAL A 66 12.12 5.00 23.49
N SER A 67 13.13 4.85 24.36
CA SER A 67 14.37 5.63 24.32
C SER A 67 15.34 5.22 23.19
N ASN A 68 15.14 4.07 22.54
CA ASN A 68 15.99 3.57 21.46
C ASN A 68 15.29 3.61 20.10
N CYS A 69 14.23 4.41 19.94
CA CYS A 69 13.57 4.56 18.66
C CYS A 69 14.46 5.26 17.62
N LEU A 70 14.42 4.78 16.38
CA LEU A 70 15.12 5.39 15.26
C LEU A 70 14.35 6.62 14.76
N SER A 71 14.71 7.82 15.18
CA SER A 71 14.06 9.06 14.72
C SER A 71 14.80 9.77 13.58
N GLU A 72 16.08 9.49 13.44
CA GLU A 72 16.97 9.98 12.38
C GLU A 72 18.22 9.10 12.28
N THR A 73 18.85 9.13 11.10
CA THR A 73 20.13 8.47 10.80
C THR A 73 21.11 9.47 10.21
N HIS A 74 22.41 9.19 10.24
CA HIS A 74 23.46 10.05 9.64
C HIS A 74 24.48 9.19 8.89
N LEU A 75 23.98 8.36 7.95
CA LEU A 75 24.83 7.39 7.24
C LEU A 75 25.82 8.05 6.27
N ASP A 76 25.53 9.27 5.83
CA ASP A 76 26.45 10.12 5.08
C ASP A 76 27.70 10.52 5.90
N GLU A 77 27.61 10.48 7.24
CA GLU A 77 28.74 10.74 8.14
C GLU A 77 29.41 9.44 8.62
N THR A 78 28.65 8.36 8.79
CA THR A 78 29.14 7.11 9.40
C THR A 78 29.55 6.03 8.41
N VAL A 79 29.11 6.11 7.15
CA VAL A 79 29.35 5.10 6.12
C VAL A 79 30.04 5.72 4.90
N PRO A 80 31.34 5.46 4.69
CA PRO A 80 32.06 5.94 3.51
C PRO A 80 31.42 5.44 2.21
N GLY A 81 31.27 6.33 1.23
CA GLY A 81 30.67 6.02 -0.07
C GLY A 81 29.18 6.32 -0.17
N LEU A 82 28.52 6.64 0.95
CA LEU A 82 27.19 7.24 0.92
C LEU A 82 27.30 8.76 0.93
N SER A 83 26.46 9.39 0.12
CA SER A 83 26.34 10.84 0.03
C SER A 83 24.88 11.25 0.13
N SER A 84 24.65 12.54 0.34
CA SER A 84 23.34 13.20 0.22
C SER A 84 22.20 12.53 1.00
N LYS A 85 21.86 13.11 2.16
CA LYS A 85 20.70 12.67 2.94
C LYS A 85 19.42 13.38 2.50
N ALA A 86 18.45 12.64 2.00
CA ALA A 86 17.08 13.10 1.82
C ALA A 86 16.19 12.57 2.95
N ARG A 87 15.62 13.47 3.75
CA ARG A 87 14.71 13.13 4.86
C ARG A 87 13.26 13.22 4.41
N GLY A 88 12.60 12.07 4.25
CA GLY A 88 11.15 11.97 4.09
C GLY A 88 10.42 11.92 5.44
N LYS A 89 9.08 11.86 5.39
CA LYS A 89 8.22 11.75 6.59
C LYS A 89 8.61 10.53 7.47
N VAL A 90 8.89 9.40 6.83
CA VAL A 90 9.18 8.12 7.51
C VAL A 90 10.54 7.52 7.14
N ARG A 91 11.06 7.78 5.93
CA ARG A 91 12.35 7.23 5.48
C ARG A 91 13.43 8.30 5.42
N ASP A 92 14.65 7.91 5.77
CA ASP A 92 15.87 8.63 5.39
C ASP A 92 16.47 7.89 4.19
N VAL A 93 16.83 8.62 3.14
CA VAL A 93 17.34 8.06 1.88
C VAL A 93 18.74 8.60 1.64
N TYR A 94 19.66 7.69 1.31
CA TYR A 94 21.05 8.01 0.99
C TYR A 94 21.40 7.52 -0.40
N GLU A 95 22.22 8.30 -1.09
CA GLU A 95 22.68 7.99 -2.43
C GLU A 95 24.05 7.31 -2.39
N GLY A 96 24.12 6.10 -2.93
CA GLY A 96 25.36 5.48 -3.41
C GLY A 96 25.49 5.66 -4.93
N ASP A 97 26.49 4.99 -5.53
CA ASP A 97 26.78 5.10 -6.97
C ASP A 97 25.56 4.73 -7.84
N ASN A 98 25.20 3.45 -7.86
CA ASN A 98 24.09 2.92 -8.69
C ASN A 98 22.90 2.40 -7.86
N TYR A 99 22.90 2.69 -6.56
CA TYR A 99 21.90 2.23 -5.61
C TYR A 99 21.50 3.34 -4.64
N LEU A 100 20.38 3.11 -3.94
CA LEU A 100 19.89 3.93 -2.85
C LEU A 100 19.87 3.07 -1.58
N VAL A 101 20.22 3.68 -0.44
CA VAL A 101 20.00 3.08 0.88
C VAL A 101 18.77 3.74 1.50
N LEU A 102 17.70 2.97 1.65
CA LEU A 102 16.43 3.41 2.21
C LEU A 102 16.36 2.94 3.67
N VAL A 103 16.46 3.88 4.61
CA VAL A 103 16.32 3.59 6.04
C VAL A 103 14.90 3.96 6.48
N THR A 104 14.12 2.95 6.85
CA THR A 104 12.76 3.13 7.37
C THR A 104 12.82 3.38 8.88
N THR A 105 12.43 4.58 9.28
CA THR A 105 12.53 5.07 10.67
C THR A 105 11.27 4.79 11.46
N ASP A 106 11.37 4.97 12.78
CA ASP A 106 10.27 4.80 13.72
C ASP A 106 9.35 6.03 13.78
N ARG A 107 9.63 7.07 12.98
CA ARG A 107 8.81 8.29 12.93
C ARG A 107 7.38 7.97 12.51
N GLN A 108 6.43 8.42 13.31
CA GLN A 108 5.01 8.42 12.98
C GLN A 108 4.56 9.84 12.64
N SER A 109 4.06 10.02 11.42
CA SER A 109 3.51 11.30 10.97
C SER A 109 1.99 11.27 10.77
N ALA A 110 1.37 12.42 11.01
CA ALA A 110 0.05 12.84 10.54
C ALA A 110 -0.03 14.37 10.59
N PHE A 111 -1.01 14.98 9.90
CA PHE A 111 -1.15 16.44 9.82
C PHE A 111 0.13 17.13 9.30
N ASP A 112 0.85 16.45 8.40
CA ASP A 112 2.14 16.87 7.85
C ASP A 112 3.24 17.15 8.88
N ARG A 113 3.12 16.54 10.06
CA ARG A 113 4.06 16.65 11.17
C ARG A 113 4.45 15.27 11.69
N VAL A 114 5.65 15.17 12.24
CA VAL A 114 6.05 14.01 13.05
C VAL A 114 5.40 14.15 14.42
N LEU A 115 4.58 13.17 14.80
CA LEU A 115 3.80 13.18 16.04
C LEU A 115 4.53 12.47 17.18
N ALA A 116 5.23 11.39 16.88
CA ALA A 116 5.94 10.55 17.83
C ALA A 116 6.93 9.64 17.09
N SER A 117 7.80 8.98 17.84
CA SER A 117 8.53 7.80 17.38
C SER A 117 7.91 6.55 18.00
N ILE A 118 7.62 5.55 17.18
CA ILE A 118 6.92 4.33 17.57
C ILE A 118 7.92 3.17 17.56
N PRO A 119 8.23 2.55 18.71
CA PRO A 119 9.17 1.45 18.77
C PRO A 119 8.90 0.38 17.71
N PHE A 120 9.95 -0.03 17.01
CA PHE A 120 9.94 -1.10 16.00
C PHE A 120 9.12 -0.81 14.73
N LYS A 121 8.51 0.36 14.60
CA LYS A 121 7.71 0.72 13.42
C LYS A 121 8.52 0.61 12.13
N GLY A 122 9.73 1.14 12.12
CA GLY A 122 10.57 1.13 10.93
C GLY A 122 10.91 -0.30 10.47
N GLN A 123 11.18 -1.18 11.44
CA GLN A 123 11.40 -2.61 11.19
C GLN A 123 10.14 -3.27 10.61
N VAL A 124 8.97 -3.09 11.26
CA VAL A 124 7.70 -3.64 10.78
C VAL A 124 7.43 -3.24 9.33
N LEU A 125 7.53 -1.94 9.01
CA LEU A 125 7.23 -1.43 7.67
C LEU A 125 8.17 -2.00 6.61
N ASN A 126 9.47 -2.07 6.91
CA ASN A 126 10.48 -2.60 5.99
C ASN A 126 10.32 -4.11 5.79
N GLU A 127 10.17 -4.89 6.85
CA GLU A 127 9.99 -6.35 6.76
C GLU A 127 8.65 -6.74 6.11
N THR A 128 7.56 -6.01 6.38
CA THR A 128 6.29 -6.19 5.65
C THR A 128 6.48 -5.93 4.15
N SER A 129 7.16 -4.84 3.79
CA SER A 129 7.42 -4.53 2.37
C SER A 129 8.27 -5.59 1.69
N LEU A 130 9.34 -6.07 2.33
CA LEU A 130 10.20 -7.13 1.82
C LEU A 130 9.44 -8.44 1.58
N TRP A 131 8.56 -8.80 2.51
CA TRP A 131 7.69 -9.97 2.36
C TRP A 131 6.77 -9.82 1.13
N TRP A 132 6.14 -8.66 0.97
CA TRP A 132 5.29 -8.40 -0.19
C TRP A 132 6.06 -8.36 -1.51
N PHE A 133 7.22 -7.71 -1.52
CA PHE A 133 8.10 -7.67 -2.69
C PHE A 133 8.43 -9.07 -3.18
N GLU A 134 8.71 -10.01 -2.29
CA GLU A 134 8.92 -11.42 -2.63
C GLU A 134 7.63 -12.10 -3.12
N LYS A 135 6.52 -11.91 -2.41
CA LYS A 135 5.22 -12.50 -2.80
C LYS A 135 4.72 -12.02 -4.15
N THR A 136 5.06 -10.82 -4.58
CA THR A 136 4.56 -10.20 -5.82
C THR A 136 5.55 -10.23 -6.99
N ARG A 137 6.72 -10.90 -6.86
CA ARG A 137 7.72 -10.98 -7.94
C ARG A 137 7.19 -11.53 -9.26
N HIS A 138 6.19 -12.40 -9.18
CA HIS A 138 5.52 -12.99 -10.34
C HIS A 138 4.60 -12.01 -11.09
N ILE A 139 4.28 -10.86 -10.49
CA ILE A 139 3.44 -9.80 -11.09
C ILE A 139 4.32 -8.70 -11.69
N THR A 140 5.31 -8.22 -10.94
CA THR A 140 6.23 -7.17 -11.40
C THR A 140 7.58 -7.31 -10.70
N PRO A 141 8.70 -6.99 -11.39
CA PRO A 141 9.99 -6.83 -10.72
C PRO A 141 9.91 -5.67 -9.72
N ASN A 142 10.78 -5.71 -8.71
CA ASN A 142 10.96 -4.66 -7.73
C ASN A 142 12.43 -4.22 -7.66
N ALA A 143 12.67 -3.07 -7.04
CA ALA A 143 14.01 -2.47 -6.99
C ALA A 143 14.92 -3.02 -5.89
N VAL A 144 14.46 -3.96 -5.03
CA VAL A 144 15.26 -4.45 -3.89
C VAL A 144 16.52 -5.19 -4.38
N ILE A 145 17.68 -4.81 -3.84
CA ILE A 145 18.96 -5.50 -4.02
C ILE A 145 19.24 -6.38 -2.79
N SER A 146 19.16 -5.79 -1.60
CA SER A 146 19.40 -6.48 -0.33
C SER A 146 18.75 -5.72 0.84
N SER A 147 18.66 -6.37 2.00
CA SER A 147 18.23 -5.75 3.27
C SER A 147 19.24 -6.11 4.35
N PRO A 148 20.28 -5.29 4.56
CA PRO A 148 21.37 -5.62 5.48
C PRO A 148 21.00 -5.43 6.96
N ASP A 149 19.96 -4.65 7.21
CA ASP A 149 19.39 -4.43 8.53
C ASP A 149 17.87 -4.44 8.39
N ARG A 150 17.17 -4.79 9.47
CA ARG A 150 15.71 -4.90 9.45
C ARG A 150 14.99 -3.59 9.17
N ASN A 151 15.65 -2.45 9.39
CA ASN A 151 15.15 -1.14 9.04
C ASN A 151 15.59 -0.67 7.63
N VAL A 152 16.44 -1.43 6.93
CA VAL A 152 17.12 -0.96 5.73
C VAL A 152 16.81 -1.81 4.52
N THR A 153 16.51 -1.14 3.41
CA THR A 153 16.49 -1.73 2.07
C THR A 153 17.51 -1.01 1.20
N ILE A 154 18.44 -1.76 0.59
CA ILE A 154 19.28 -1.26 -0.50
C ILE A 154 18.53 -1.55 -1.81
N ALA A 155 18.30 -0.52 -2.61
CA ALA A 155 17.50 -0.59 -3.82
C ALA A 155 18.25 -0.07 -5.05
N LYS A 156 17.92 -0.59 -6.23
CA LYS A 156 18.38 -0.06 -7.52
C LYS A 156 17.89 1.38 -7.68
N ARG A 157 18.75 2.23 -8.24
CA ARG A 157 18.34 3.59 -8.63
C ARG A 157 17.36 3.51 -9.81
N CYS A 158 16.20 4.13 -9.66
CA CYS A 158 15.17 4.23 -10.71
C CYS A 158 14.78 5.69 -10.94
N SER A 159 14.42 6.03 -12.18
CA SER A 159 13.69 7.27 -12.48
C SER A 159 12.24 7.09 -12.06
N VAL A 160 11.83 7.74 -10.97
CA VAL A 160 10.50 7.60 -10.37
C VAL A 160 9.45 8.26 -11.26
N PHE A 161 8.34 7.57 -11.54
CA PHE A 161 7.20 8.22 -12.18
C PHE A 161 6.56 9.20 -11.19
N PRO A 162 6.28 10.46 -11.58
CA PRO A 162 5.73 11.48 -10.69
C PRO A 162 4.22 11.31 -10.43
N VAL A 163 3.76 10.06 -10.28
CA VAL A 163 2.38 9.66 -10.09
C VAL A 163 2.32 8.59 -9.00
N GLU A 164 1.45 8.80 -8.01
CA GLU A 164 1.11 7.80 -7.02
C GLU A 164 -0.14 7.03 -7.45
N PHE A 165 -0.03 5.72 -7.52
CA PHE A 165 -1.12 4.84 -7.97
C PHE A 165 -1.91 4.36 -6.76
N VAL A 166 -2.89 5.17 -6.33
CA VAL A 166 -3.81 4.78 -5.26
C VAL A 166 -4.89 3.85 -5.81
N VAL A 167 -4.95 2.61 -5.33
CA VAL A 167 -5.99 1.64 -5.68
C VAL A 167 -6.96 1.50 -4.51
N ARG A 168 -8.26 1.47 -4.80
CA ARG A 168 -9.32 1.41 -3.79
C ARG A 168 -10.29 0.27 -4.05
N GLY A 169 -10.63 -0.48 -3.00
CA GLY A 169 -11.66 -1.50 -3.01
C GLY A 169 -12.92 -1.13 -2.22
N PHE A 170 -12.91 -0.02 -1.46
CA PHE A 170 -14.01 0.41 -0.60
C PHE A 170 -14.19 1.93 -0.61
N VAL A 171 -15.43 2.37 -0.36
CA VAL A 171 -15.83 3.78 -0.27
C VAL A 171 -15.56 4.30 1.16
N THR A 172 -14.31 4.57 1.50
CA THR A 172 -13.92 4.98 2.86
C THR A 172 -12.94 6.17 2.89
N GLY A 173 -12.48 6.49 4.10
CA GLY A 173 -11.52 7.53 4.43
C GLY A 173 -12.16 8.81 4.98
N SER A 174 -11.31 9.69 5.49
CA SER A 174 -11.67 10.95 6.15
C SER A 174 -10.87 12.15 5.64
N THR A 175 -9.94 11.95 4.70
CA THR A 175 -9.15 13.03 4.10
C THR A 175 -9.88 13.61 2.89
N ASP A 176 -9.52 14.81 2.46
CA ASP A 176 -10.17 15.49 1.33
C ASP A 176 -10.04 14.72 0.00
N THR A 177 -9.00 13.89 -0.14
CA THR A 177 -8.74 13.04 -1.32
C THR A 177 -9.27 11.61 -1.19
N SER A 178 -9.86 11.24 -0.04
CA SER A 178 -10.43 9.92 0.15
C SER A 178 -11.78 9.76 -0.55
N LEU A 179 -12.06 8.53 -1.02
CA LEU A 179 -13.22 8.25 -1.86
C LEU A 179 -14.54 8.57 -1.17
N TRP A 180 -14.67 8.29 0.14
CA TRP A 180 -15.88 8.66 0.87
C TRP A 180 -16.09 10.17 0.94
N THR A 181 -15.06 10.94 1.29
CA THR A 181 -15.17 12.40 1.42
C THR A 181 -15.61 13.04 0.11
N VAL A 182 -15.02 12.66 -1.03
CA VAL A 182 -15.39 13.22 -2.34
C VAL A 182 -16.79 12.77 -2.76
N TYR A 183 -17.14 11.51 -2.53
CA TYR A 183 -18.47 10.97 -2.86
C TYR A 183 -19.57 11.66 -2.04
N ASN A 184 -19.33 11.85 -0.74
CA ASN A 184 -20.26 12.53 0.17
C ASN A 184 -20.42 14.03 -0.16
N LYS A 185 -19.43 14.65 -0.82
CA LYS A 185 -19.52 16.02 -1.39
C LYS A 185 -20.28 16.06 -2.73
N GLY A 186 -20.81 14.93 -3.21
CA GLY A 186 -21.60 14.85 -4.44
C GLY A 186 -20.80 14.50 -5.71
N VAL A 187 -19.50 14.22 -5.61
CA VAL A 187 -18.70 13.83 -6.77
C VAL A 187 -19.09 12.42 -7.22
N ARG A 188 -19.36 12.26 -8.52
CA ARG A 188 -19.74 10.98 -9.16
C ARG A 188 -18.82 10.53 -10.27
N ASN A 189 -17.90 11.39 -10.70
CA ASN A 189 -16.77 11.00 -11.53
C ASN A 189 -15.49 11.39 -10.76
N TYR A 190 -14.71 10.39 -10.35
CA TYR A 190 -13.49 10.62 -9.57
C TYR A 190 -12.29 9.98 -10.26
N CYS A 191 -11.31 10.79 -10.65
CA CYS A 191 -10.14 10.36 -11.44
C CYS A 191 -10.51 9.57 -12.72
N GLY A 192 -11.64 9.91 -13.35
CA GLY A 192 -12.13 9.20 -14.54
C GLY A 192 -13.03 7.99 -14.26
N ASN A 193 -13.27 7.65 -12.99
CA ASN A 193 -14.15 6.54 -12.61
C ASN A 193 -15.57 7.04 -12.37
N ALA A 194 -16.54 6.49 -13.09
CA ALA A 194 -17.96 6.70 -12.80
C ALA A 194 -18.38 5.90 -11.55
N LEU A 195 -18.86 6.61 -10.54
CA LEU A 195 -19.25 6.06 -9.24
C LEU A 195 -20.78 5.84 -9.22
N PRO A 196 -21.27 4.65 -8.84
CA PRO A 196 -22.70 4.39 -8.69
C PRO A 196 -23.39 5.35 -7.71
N GLU A 197 -24.68 5.61 -7.94
CA GLU A 197 -25.50 6.34 -6.96
C GLU A 197 -25.80 5.49 -5.72
N GLY A 198 -26.13 6.18 -4.62
CA GLY A 198 -26.59 5.56 -3.37
C GLY A 198 -25.53 4.78 -2.59
N MET A 199 -24.24 4.95 -2.90
CA MET A 199 -23.19 4.32 -2.11
C MET A 199 -23.10 4.93 -0.71
N VAL A 200 -22.76 4.10 0.27
CA VAL A 200 -22.62 4.50 1.67
C VAL A 200 -21.18 4.33 2.16
N LYS A 201 -20.84 4.98 3.28
CA LYS A 201 -19.50 4.90 3.86
C LYS A 201 -19.13 3.46 4.19
N ASN A 202 -17.89 3.10 3.90
CA ASN A 202 -17.28 1.78 4.12
C ASN A 202 -17.82 0.66 3.22
N GLN A 203 -18.69 0.97 2.25
CA GLN A 203 -19.19 -0.01 1.29
C GLN A 203 -18.07 -0.53 0.37
N LYS A 204 -18.06 -1.85 0.13
CA LYS A 204 -17.21 -2.46 -0.90
C LYS A 204 -17.59 -2.00 -2.30
N LEU A 205 -16.61 -1.60 -3.10
CA LEU A 205 -16.80 -1.21 -4.49
C LEU A 205 -17.13 -2.44 -5.37
N PRO A 206 -17.93 -2.27 -6.44
CA PRO A 206 -18.19 -3.35 -7.40
C PRO A 206 -16.92 -3.87 -8.08
N THR A 207 -15.95 -2.97 -8.33
CA THR A 207 -14.65 -3.26 -8.90
C THR A 207 -13.60 -2.36 -8.25
N ASN A 208 -12.37 -2.84 -8.14
CA ASN A 208 -11.25 -2.00 -7.70
C ASN A 208 -11.04 -0.86 -8.71
N ILE A 209 -10.77 0.34 -8.21
CA ILE A 209 -10.56 1.53 -9.04
C ILE A 209 -9.21 2.18 -8.74
N LEU A 210 -8.63 2.80 -9.76
CA LEU A 210 -7.45 3.65 -9.64
C LEU A 210 -7.87 5.10 -9.45
N THR A 211 -7.33 5.75 -8.43
CA THR A 211 -7.51 7.19 -8.18
C THR A 211 -6.13 7.85 -8.06
N PRO A 212 -5.37 7.95 -9.16
CA PRO A 212 -3.99 8.41 -9.10
C PRO A 212 -3.90 9.87 -8.64
N THR A 213 -2.77 10.19 -8.03
CA THR A 213 -2.43 11.55 -7.60
C THR A 213 -1.07 11.96 -8.14
N THR A 214 -0.87 13.25 -8.42
CA THR A 214 0.47 13.78 -8.72
C THR A 214 1.21 14.09 -7.44
N LYS A 215 2.52 13.84 -7.44
CA LYS A 215 3.42 14.19 -6.34
C LYS A 215 3.73 15.69 -6.39
N ALA A 216 2.89 16.53 -5.76
CA ALA A 216 3.13 17.98 -5.67
C ALA A 216 3.87 18.33 -4.37
N ALA A 217 4.49 19.50 -4.31
CA ALA A 217 5.30 19.92 -3.16
C ALA A 217 4.49 20.08 -1.86
N ASP A 218 3.23 20.53 -1.96
CA ASP A 218 2.40 20.88 -0.80
C ASP A 218 1.33 19.84 -0.45
N HIS A 219 0.73 19.19 -1.45
CA HIS A 219 -0.28 18.14 -1.25
C HIS A 219 -0.51 17.33 -2.53
N ASP A 220 -0.87 16.05 -2.38
CA ASP A 220 -1.19 15.17 -3.50
C ASP A 220 -2.50 15.63 -4.18
N VAL A 221 -2.47 15.82 -5.50
CA VAL A 221 -3.62 16.29 -6.28
C VAL A 221 -4.19 15.12 -7.09
N PRO A 222 -5.49 14.79 -6.94
CA PRO A 222 -6.12 13.76 -7.77
C PRO A 222 -6.09 14.13 -9.25
N VAL A 223 -5.71 13.19 -10.10
CA VAL A 223 -5.62 13.37 -11.55
C VAL A 223 -6.30 12.23 -12.30
N THR A 224 -6.69 12.50 -13.54
CA THR A 224 -7.24 11.52 -14.47
C THR A 224 -6.12 10.90 -15.33
N PRO A 225 -6.35 9.71 -15.90
CA PRO A 225 -5.43 9.11 -16.87
C PRO A 225 -5.06 10.05 -18.03
N HIS A 226 -6.03 10.83 -18.52
CA HIS A 226 -5.84 11.76 -19.63
C HIS A 226 -4.89 12.89 -19.26
N GLU A 227 -5.10 13.51 -18.09
CA GLU A 227 -4.25 14.60 -17.59
C GLU A 227 -2.80 14.12 -17.36
N ILE A 228 -2.60 12.90 -16.84
CA ILE A 228 -1.26 12.32 -16.65
C ILE A 228 -0.48 12.28 -17.98
N ILE A 229 -1.14 11.86 -19.05
CA ILE A 229 -0.53 11.73 -20.38
C ILE A 229 -0.32 13.11 -21.01
N GLU A 230 -1.31 14.01 -20.92
CA GLU A 230 -1.21 15.37 -21.47
C GLU A 230 -0.12 16.20 -20.79
N MET A 231 0.07 16.04 -19.49
CA MET A 231 1.13 16.69 -18.72
C MET A 231 2.53 16.08 -18.99
N GLY A 232 2.61 14.99 -19.77
CA GLY A 232 3.87 14.31 -20.08
C GLY A 232 4.50 13.61 -18.88
N LEU A 233 3.72 13.31 -17.84
CA LEU A 233 4.21 12.61 -16.64
C LEU A 233 4.52 11.14 -16.95
N MET A 234 3.77 10.56 -17.88
CA MET A 234 3.95 9.20 -18.39
C MET A 234 3.51 9.15 -19.86
N THR A 235 4.10 8.24 -20.63
CA THR A 235 3.50 7.86 -21.92
C THR A 235 2.26 7.00 -21.70
N LYS A 236 1.42 6.88 -22.74
CA LYS A 236 0.23 6.02 -22.67
C LYS A 236 0.59 4.56 -22.35
N ASP A 237 1.59 4.00 -23.02
CA ASP A 237 1.97 2.60 -22.83
C ASP A 237 2.50 2.34 -21.41
N GLU A 238 3.28 3.29 -20.85
CA GLU A 238 3.73 3.21 -19.46
C GLU A 238 2.57 3.31 -18.47
N TYR A 239 1.63 4.23 -18.70
CA TYR A 239 0.46 4.37 -17.84
C TYR A 239 -0.41 3.10 -17.86
N ASP A 240 -0.67 2.54 -19.05
CA ASP A 240 -1.47 1.33 -19.20
C ASP A 240 -0.79 0.13 -18.51
N GLU A 241 0.53 -0.03 -18.67
CA GLU A 241 1.29 -1.09 -18.00
C GLU A 241 1.29 -0.94 -16.47
N VAL A 242 1.59 0.26 -15.96
CA VAL A 242 1.66 0.51 -14.51
C VAL A 242 0.29 0.42 -13.87
N SER A 243 -0.75 0.92 -14.53
CA SER A 243 -2.14 0.82 -14.05
C SER A 243 -2.58 -0.63 -13.90
N GLN A 244 -2.26 -1.47 -14.89
CA GLN A 244 -2.58 -2.89 -14.84
C GLN A 244 -1.80 -3.58 -13.69
N LYS A 245 -0.49 -3.32 -13.57
CA LYS A 245 0.32 -3.85 -12.46
C LYS A 245 -0.22 -3.44 -11.09
N ALA A 246 -0.60 -2.18 -10.90
CA ALA A 246 -1.15 -1.69 -9.64
C ALA A 246 -2.47 -2.39 -9.27
N LEU A 247 -3.37 -2.59 -10.24
CA LEU A 247 -4.62 -3.32 -10.04
C LEU A 247 -4.38 -4.80 -9.71
N ASP A 248 -3.44 -5.46 -10.41
CA ASP A 248 -3.09 -6.86 -10.19
C ASP A 248 -2.43 -7.08 -8.82
N LEU A 249 -1.50 -6.20 -8.44
CA LEU A 249 -0.89 -6.18 -7.10
C LEU A 249 -1.98 -6.04 -6.03
N PHE A 250 -2.95 -5.15 -6.22
CA PHE A 250 -3.98 -4.90 -5.24
C PHE A 250 -4.95 -6.07 -5.13
N ALA A 251 -5.37 -6.66 -6.25
CA ALA A 251 -6.23 -7.84 -6.27
C ALA A 251 -5.54 -9.05 -5.60
N PHE A 252 -4.25 -9.26 -5.88
CA PHE A 252 -3.46 -10.30 -5.21
C PHE A 252 -3.32 -10.02 -3.71
N GLY A 253 -3.01 -8.79 -3.34
CA GLY A 253 -2.94 -8.35 -1.94
C GLY A 253 -4.24 -8.56 -1.18
N GLN A 254 -5.39 -8.23 -1.79
CA GLN A 254 -6.71 -8.47 -1.23
C GLN A 254 -6.98 -9.97 -0.98
N LYS A 255 -6.59 -10.82 -1.94
CA LYS A 255 -6.75 -12.27 -1.78
C LYS A 255 -5.95 -12.78 -0.58
N VAL A 256 -4.66 -12.46 -0.54
CA VAL A 256 -3.76 -12.93 0.53
C VAL A 256 -4.16 -12.35 1.89
N ALA A 257 -4.50 -11.06 1.96
CA ALA A 257 -5.01 -10.45 3.19
C ALA A 257 -6.26 -11.17 3.71
N LEU A 258 -7.21 -11.47 2.81
CA LEU A 258 -8.46 -12.17 3.19
C LEU A 258 -8.20 -13.57 3.70
N GLU A 259 -7.29 -14.32 3.06
CA GLU A 259 -6.84 -15.65 3.53
C GLU A 259 -6.24 -15.58 4.94
N HIS A 260 -5.69 -14.43 5.33
CA HIS A 260 -5.07 -14.18 6.63
C HIS A 260 -5.99 -13.38 7.59
N GLY A 261 -7.30 -13.28 7.29
CA GLY A 261 -8.29 -12.66 8.19
C GLY A 261 -8.34 -11.13 8.16
N LEU A 262 -7.76 -10.51 7.13
CA LEU A 262 -7.72 -9.06 6.93
C LEU A 262 -8.42 -8.64 5.63
N LEU A 263 -8.92 -7.41 5.58
CA LEU A 263 -9.35 -6.77 4.33
C LEU A 263 -8.33 -5.72 3.96
N LEU A 264 -7.72 -5.84 2.78
CA LEU A 264 -6.96 -4.76 2.16
C LEU A 264 -7.93 -3.80 1.47
N VAL A 265 -8.04 -2.59 2.02
CA VAL A 265 -9.13 -1.65 1.75
C VAL A 265 -8.78 -0.69 0.63
N ASP A 266 -7.61 -0.08 0.74
CA ASP A 266 -6.96 0.74 -0.26
C ASP A 266 -5.45 0.72 -0.01
N THR A 267 -4.67 1.04 -1.04
CA THR A 267 -3.21 1.13 -0.96
C THR A 267 -2.67 2.11 -1.98
N LYS A 268 -1.43 2.55 -1.78
CA LYS A 268 -0.68 3.39 -2.70
C LYS A 268 0.55 2.66 -3.20
N TYR A 269 0.77 2.69 -4.52
CA TYR A 269 2.00 2.21 -5.14
C TYR A 269 2.79 3.35 -5.78
N GLU A 270 4.10 3.21 -5.77
CA GLU A 270 5.01 3.99 -6.62
C GLU A 270 5.79 3.05 -7.54
N PHE A 271 6.06 3.51 -8.75
CA PHE A 271 6.83 2.79 -9.75
C PHE A 271 7.96 3.67 -10.26
N GLY A 272 9.04 3.03 -10.68
CA GLY A 272 10.16 3.70 -11.31
C GLY A 272 10.69 2.91 -12.50
N LYS A 273 11.40 3.61 -13.38
CA LYS A 273 12.06 3.02 -14.54
C LYS A 273 13.55 2.85 -14.26
N ALA A 274 14.05 1.63 -14.38
CA ALA A 274 15.48 1.34 -14.33
C ALA A 274 16.19 1.89 -15.58
N THR A 275 17.53 1.89 -15.56
CA THR A 275 18.36 2.40 -16.66
C THR A 275 18.18 1.64 -17.97
N ASP A 276 17.79 0.37 -17.91
CA ASP A 276 17.48 -0.47 -19.07
C ASP A 276 16.03 -0.30 -19.59
N GLY A 277 15.24 0.59 -18.97
CA GLY A 277 13.85 0.83 -19.32
C GLY A 277 12.83 -0.03 -18.56
N THR A 278 13.26 -0.99 -17.74
CA THR A 278 12.36 -1.87 -16.98
C THR A 278 11.58 -1.09 -15.94
N ILE A 279 10.24 -1.23 -15.94
CA ILE A 279 9.36 -0.68 -14.92
C ILE A 279 9.38 -1.59 -13.68
N MET A 280 9.82 -1.03 -12.55
CA MET A 280 9.96 -1.72 -11.27
C MET A 280 9.02 -1.11 -10.23
N LEU A 281 8.49 -1.98 -9.37
CA LEU A 281 7.84 -1.57 -8.13
C LEU A 281 8.90 -1.05 -7.15
N ILE A 282 8.67 0.14 -6.60
CA ILE A 282 9.59 0.80 -5.68
C ILE A 282 8.85 1.14 -4.38
N ASP A 283 9.48 1.96 -3.53
CA ASP A 283 8.90 2.49 -2.30
C ASP A 283 8.53 1.39 -1.29
N GLU A 284 7.39 1.47 -0.61
CA GLU A 284 6.88 0.44 0.30
C GLU A 284 5.58 -0.18 -0.23
N VAL A 285 5.30 -1.42 0.16
CA VAL A 285 4.16 -2.17 -0.38
C VAL A 285 3.32 -2.74 0.75
N HIS A 286 2.02 -2.44 0.74
CA HIS A 286 1.02 -3.12 1.59
C HIS A 286 1.31 -3.04 3.09
N THR A 287 1.97 -1.97 3.53
CA THR A 287 2.27 -1.68 4.93
C THR A 287 1.08 -0.95 5.60
N PRO A 288 1.05 -0.84 6.95
CA PRO A 288 0.07 0.00 7.64
C PRO A 288 0.18 1.51 7.35
N ASP A 289 1.31 2.00 6.82
CA ASP A 289 1.47 3.42 6.46
C ASP A 289 1.03 3.70 5.01
N SER A 290 1.19 2.73 4.10
CA SER A 290 0.76 2.86 2.69
C SER A 290 -0.64 2.32 2.41
N SER A 291 -1.24 1.58 3.36
CA SER A 291 -2.48 0.83 3.13
C SER A 291 -3.41 0.84 4.34
N ARG A 292 -4.72 0.77 4.07
CA ARG A 292 -5.72 0.53 5.11
C ARG A 292 -6.06 -0.95 5.20
N TYR A 293 -6.02 -1.46 6.43
CA TYR A 293 -6.43 -2.83 6.76
C TYR A 293 -7.56 -2.83 7.77
N TRP A 294 -8.57 -3.67 7.52
CA TRP A 294 -9.64 -3.96 8.47
C TRP A 294 -9.63 -5.43 8.90
N ILE A 295 -10.15 -5.72 10.08
CA ILE A 295 -10.38 -7.09 10.54
C ILE A 295 -11.56 -7.69 9.78
N ALA A 296 -11.31 -8.70 8.94
CA ALA A 296 -12.29 -9.22 8.00
C ALA A 296 -13.55 -9.76 8.66
N ASN A 297 -13.38 -10.52 9.75
CA ASN A 297 -14.49 -11.16 10.46
C ASN A 297 -15.45 -10.17 11.14
N SER A 298 -15.01 -8.93 11.37
CA SER A 298 -15.84 -7.88 11.98
C SER A 298 -16.62 -7.05 10.97
N TYR A 299 -16.23 -7.07 9.69
CA TYR A 299 -16.65 -6.06 8.72
C TYR A 299 -18.14 -6.08 8.44
N GLU A 300 -18.74 -7.24 8.14
CA GLU A 300 -20.15 -7.31 7.73
C GLU A 300 -21.13 -6.91 8.85
N GLU A 301 -20.86 -7.36 10.09
CA GLU A 301 -21.67 -6.97 11.25
C GLU A 301 -21.58 -5.47 11.51
N ARG A 302 -20.37 -4.91 11.48
CA ARG A 302 -20.15 -3.49 11.72
C ARG A 302 -20.75 -2.63 10.62
N PHE A 303 -20.57 -3.02 9.35
CA PHE A 303 -21.13 -2.33 8.20
C PHE A 303 -22.67 -2.32 8.25
N SER A 304 -23.31 -3.49 8.47
CA SER A 304 -24.77 -3.58 8.58
C SER A 304 -25.34 -2.81 9.77
N SER A 305 -24.55 -2.63 10.83
CA SER A 305 -24.89 -1.84 12.01
C SER A 305 -24.55 -0.34 11.88
N GLY A 306 -24.01 0.11 10.75
CA GLY A 306 -23.60 1.50 10.54
C GLY A 306 -22.39 1.94 11.38
N LEU A 307 -21.58 0.99 11.86
CA LEU A 307 -20.37 1.25 12.64
C LEU A 307 -19.13 1.32 11.73
N GLU A 308 -18.10 2.07 12.18
CA GLU A 308 -16.81 2.08 11.50
C GLU A 308 -16.14 0.70 11.55
N PRO A 309 -15.52 0.20 10.47
CA PRO A 309 -14.77 -1.05 10.50
C PRO A 309 -13.68 -1.06 11.57
N GLU A 310 -13.37 -2.24 12.09
CA GLU A 310 -12.25 -2.39 13.02
C GLU A 310 -10.94 -2.27 12.26
N ASN A 311 -10.14 -1.25 12.56
CA ASN A 311 -8.90 -0.92 11.88
C ASN A 311 -7.66 -1.15 12.77
N VAL A 312 -6.52 -1.38 12.13
CA VAL A 312 -5.22 -1.59 12.79
C VAL A 312 -4.34 -0.33 12.70
N ASP A 313 -4.84 0.72 12.07
CA ASP A 313 -4.06 1.92 11.75
C ASP A 313 -3.94 2.93 12.91
N LYS A 314 -3.28 4.05 12.60
CA LYS A 314 -2.97 5.18 13.49
C LYS A 314 -4.11 6.14 13.79
N GLU A 315 -5.36 5.85 13.43
CA GLU A 315 -6.47 6.80 13.57
C GLU A 315 -6.73 7.19 15.03
N PHE A 316 -6.56 6.28 15.99
CA PHE A 316 -6.72 6.61 17.41
C PHE A 316 -5.69 7.65 17.90
N LEU A 317 -4.44 7.59 17.39
CA LEU A 317 -3.42 8.58 17.70
C LEU A 317 -3.81 9.95 17.12
N ARG A 318 -4.30 9.98 15.88
CA ARG A 318 -4.82 11.21 15.25
C ARG A 318 -5.97 11.84 16.04
N LEU A 319 -6.92 11.03 16.48
CA LEU A 319 -8.05 11.49 17.28
C LEU A 319 -7.61 12.03 18.64
N TRP A 320 -6.60 11.43 19.26
CA TRP A 320 -6.01 11.96 20.49
C TRP A 320 -5.41 13.35 20.26
N PHE A 321 -4.59 13.56 19.22
CA PHE A 321 -4.04 14.89 18.93
C PHE A 321 -5.14 15.91 18.63
N LYS A 322 -6.14 15.58 17.78
CA LYS A 322 -7.27 16.48 17.49
C LYS A 322 -8.07 16.88 18.75
N LYS A 323 -8.11 16.02 19.76
CA LYS A 323 -8.82 16.28 21.02
C LYS A 323 -8.00 17.14 21.99
N ASN A 324 -6.67 17.07 21.93
CA ASN A 324 -5.78 17.68 22.92
C ASN A 324 -5.01 18.91 22.41
N CYS A 325 -5.03 19.18 21.10
CA CYS A 325 -4.41 20.35 20.49
C CYS A 325 -5.07 20.69 19.15
N ASN A 326 -4.74 21.85 18.57
CA ASN A 326 -4.96 22.11 17.14
C ASN A 326 -3.70 21.69 16.36
N PRO A 327 -3.64 20.47 15.79
CA PRO A 327 -2.41 19.96 15.19
C PRO A 327 -1.95 20.74 13.95
N TYR A 328 -2.84 21.52 13.33
CA TYR A 328 -2.57 22.32 12.15
C TYR A 328 -2.01 23.72 12.47
N GLU A 329 -2.33 24.27 13.65
CA GLU A 329 -1.98 25.66 13.99
C GLU A 329 -1.02 25.77 15.18
N ASP A 330 -1.06 24.82 16.12
CA ASP A 330 -0.27 24.90 17.33
C ASP A 330 1.22 24.72 17.03
N LYS A 331 2.04 25.68 17.45
CA LYS A 331 3.51 25.65 17.21
C LYS A 331 4.17 24.42 17.82
N VAL A 332 3.75 24.03 19.01
CA VAL A 332 4.26 22.87 19.75
C VAL A 332 3.11 21.92 20.00
N LEU A 333 3.30 20.65 19.62
CA LEU A 333 2.33 19.61 19.92
C LEU A 333 2.60 19.03 21.32
N PRO A 334 1.56 18.59 22.05
CA PRO A 334 1.77 17.81 23.26
C PRO A 334 2.45 16.47 22.92
N GLU A 335 3.23 15.92 23.85
CA GLU A 335 3.82 14.60 23.66
C GLU A 335 2.72 13.52 23.62
N ALA A 336 2.87 12.55 22.72
CA ALA A 336 1.97 11.41 22.67
C ALA A 336 2.12 10.56 23.95
N PRO A 337 1.02 10.17 24.62
CA PRO A 337 1.07 9.29 25.78
C PRO A 337 1.78 7.97 25.42
N VAL A 338 2.65 7.50 26.32
CA VAL A 338 3.46 6.30 26.09
C VAL A 338 2.59 5.06 25.84
N GLU A 339 1.41 5.00 26.44
CA GLU A 339 0.46 3.92 26.25
C GLU A 339 -0.08 3.90 24.81
N LEU A 340 -0.32 5.06 24.21
CA LEU A 340 -0.74 5.15 22.80
C LEU A 340 0.41 4.80 21.85
N VAL A 341 1.64 5.17 22.20
CA VAL A 341 2.85 4.81 21.45
C VAL A 341 3.05 3.29 21.45
N CYS A 342 2.97 2.66 22.62
CA CYS A 342 3.13 1.21 22.76
C CYS A 342 1.96 0.45 22.11
N GLU A 343 0.73 0.94 22.24
CA GLU A 343 -0.44 0.36 21.56
C GLU A 343 -0.30 0.43 20.03
N LEU A 344 0.27 1.51 19.49
CA LEU A 344 0.53 1.62 18.04
C LEU A 344 1.61 0.63 17.59
N ALA A 345 2.68 0.46 18.37
CA ALA A 345 3.71 -0.53 18.12
C ALA A 345 3.10 -1.95 18.09
N TRP A 346 2.26 -2.28 19.07
CA TRP A 346 1.52 -3.54 19.10
C TRP A 346 0.67 -3.75 17.85
N ARG A 347 -0.13 -2.76 17.43
CA ARG A 347 -0.98 -2.87 16.24
C ARG A 347 -0.16 -3.10 14.96
N TYR A 348 0.96 -2.41 14.82
CA TYR A 348 1.85 -2.56 13.67
C TYR A 348 2.44 -3.98 13.63
N ILE A 349 2.93 -4.47 14.77
CA ILE A 349 3.43 -5.85 14.91
C ILE A 349 2.31 -6.87 14.66
N PHE A 350 1.12 -6.66 15.21
CA PHE A 350 -0.04 -7.52 14.97
C PHE A 350 -0.36 -7.62 13.49
N LEU A 351 -0.36 -6.49 12.77
CA LEU A 351 -0.59 -6.49 11.32
C LEU A 351 0.49 -7.29 10.59
N PHE A 352 1.77 -7.07 10.94
CA PHE A 352 2.89 -7.84 10.39
C PHE A 352 2.72 -9.34 10.63
N GLU A 353 2.46 -9.76 11.87
CA GLU A 353 2.35 -11.17 12.23
C GLU A 353 1.15 -11.82 11.55
N THR A 354 0.03 -11.09 11.44
CA THR A 354 -1.17 -11.55 10.76
C THR A 354 -0.93 -11.68 9.26
N ILE A 355 -0.39 -10.66 8.59
CA ILE A 355 -0.23 -10.71 7.13
C ILE A 355 0.88 -11.66 6.68
N THR A 356 1.95 -11.80 7.46
CA THR A 356 3.07 -12.66 7.09
C THR A 356 2.94 -14.09 7.59
N HIS A 357 2.08 -14.34 8.59
CA HIS A 357 2.06 -15.56 9.41
C HIS A 357 3.42 -15.90 10.05
N SER A 358 4.28 -14.90 10.23
CA SER A 358 5.58 -15.03 10.88
C SER A 358 5.57 -14.29 12.21
N LYS A 359 6.20 -14.86 13.25
CA LYS A 359 6.39 -14.16 14.52
C LYS A 359 7.36 -12.99 14.31
N PHE A 360 6.99 -11.80 14.79
CA PHE A 360 7.87 -10.64 14.77
C PHE A 360 8.98 -10.80 15.80
N GLU A 361 10.22 -10.70 15.35
CA GLU A 361 11.37 -10.79 16.23
C GLU A 361 11.65 -9.43 16.86
N LEU A 362 11.51 -9.36 18.19
CA LEU A 362 11.75 -8.16 18.99
C LEU A 362 13.26 -7.98 19.20
N PRO A 363 13.88 -6.91 18.66
CA PRO A 363 15.30 -6.69 18.87
C PRO A 363 15.59 -6.31 20.33
N GLY A 364 16.75 -6.72 20.83
CA GLY A 364 17.25 -6.26 22.13
C GLY A 364 17.57 -4.76 22.11
N SER A 365 17.59 -4.13 23.28
CA SER A 365 17.86 -2.70 23.46
C SER A 365 19.31 -2.39 23.87
N GLU A 366 20.22 -3.36 23.74
CA GLU A 366 21.61 -3.26 24.23
C GLU A 366 22.49 -2.40 23.30
N GLU A 367 22.34 -2.55 21.99
CA GLU A 367 23.06 -1.75 20.98
C GLU A 367 22.17 -0.57 20.53
N PRO A 368 22.68 0.67 20.50
CA PRO A 368 21.98 1.78 19.88
C PRO A 368 21.64 1.48 18.42
N ILE A 369 20.37 1.66 18.03
CA ILE A 369 19.89 1.25 16.70
C ILE A 369 20.67 1.93 15.55
N ASN A 370 21.15 3.16 15.75
CA ASN A 370 21.97 3.88 14.78
C ASN A 370 23.34 3.21 14.52
N GLU A 371 23.95 2.66 15.57
CA GLU A 371 25.24 1.96 15.46
C GLU A 371 25.07 0.63 14.73
N ARG A 372 24.04 -0.13 15.09
CA ARG A 372 23.65 -1.39 14.42
C ARG A 372 23.46 -1.18 12.92
N ILE A 373 22.66 -0.17 12.54
CA ILE A 373 22.37 0.15 11.14
C ILE A 373 23.65 0.58 10.42
N SER A 374 24.43 1.50 11.00
CA SER A 374 25.68 1.99 10.36
C SER A 374 26.66 0.85 10.10
N ARG A 375 26.83 -0.06 11.06
CA ARG A 375 27.68 -1.25 10.94
C ARG A 375 27.21 -2.18 9.83
N ASN A 376 25.92 -2.56 9.86
CA ASN A 376 25.33 -3.49 8.89
C ASN A 376 25.36 -2.92 7.46
N VAL A 377 25.04 -1.63 7.29
CA VAL A 377 25.08 -0.98 5.97
C VAL A 377 26.51 -0.89 5.45
N LYS A 378 27.46 -0.47 6.30
CA LYS A 378 28.88 -0.36 5.92
C LYS A 378 29.45 -1.69 5.42
N GLU A 379 29.10 -2.80 6.07
CA GLU A 379 29.52 -4.13 5.63
C GLU A 379 28.88 -4.51 4.30
N ALA A 380 27.58 -4.27 4.14
CA ALA A 380 26.84 -4.68 2.95
C ALA A 380 27.28 -3.95 1.68
N ILE A 381 27.55 -2.64 1.75
CA ILE A 381 27.91 -1.87 0.56
C ILE A 381 29.30 -2.20 0.01
N LEU A 382 30.16 -2.90 0.77
CA LEU A 382 31.46 -3.36 0.26
C LEU A 382 31.32 -4.49 -0.76
N HIS A 383 30.13 -5.09 -0.86
CA HIS A 383 29.84 -6.24 -1.72
C HIS A 383 28.85 -5.94 -2.85
N ILE A 384 28.52 -4.65 -3.05
CA ILE A 384 27.60 -4.14 -4.07
C ILE A 384 28.41 -3.31 -5.06
#